data_AF-A0A7W6X059-F1
#
_entry.id   AF-A0A7W6X059-F1
#
_cell.length_a   1.000
_cell.length_b   1.000
_cell.length_c   1.000
_cell.angle_alpha   90.00
_cell.angle_beta   90.00
_cell.angle_gamma   90.00
#
_symmetry.space_group_name_H-M   'P 1'
#
loop_
_entity.id
_entity.type
_entity.pdbx_description
1 polymer ?
#
loop_
_entity_poly.entity_id
_entity_poly.type
_entity_poly.pdbx_seq_one_letter_code
_entity_poly.pdbx_strand_id
1 'polypeptide(L)'
;MLHDTTEFSYQRGKSEAIGITKSINSGRDKAGRPRSHTPDAFEPCGYNRRAAVKFWTRKKFKGTAALKKKVNPTRIPIEKKESVRWLENLKKSTQLLDHPGRCMHIGDRERDIYELFCAAHEVGTHFLIRACGDRLAVDGGHTIAGEMDEVAVKGPSHRSQR
;
A
#
# COMPACT_ATOMS: atom_id res chain seq x y z
N MET A 1 -6.65 -8.62 9.97
CA MET A 1 -5.26 -8.28 9.62
C MET A 1 -5.21 -6.87 9.09
N LEU A 2 -4.74 -5.94 9.91
CA LEU A 2 -4.40 -4.61 9.46
C LEU A 2 -3.03 -4.68 8.79
N HIS A 3 -2.89 -4.07 7.62
CA HIS A 3 -1.57 -3.80 7.09
C HIS A 3 -1.39 -2.30 6.93
N ASP A 4 -0.16 -1.85 7.00
CA ASP A 4 0.27 -0.49 6.71
C ASP A 4 1.72 -0.52 6.19
N THR A 5 2.23 0.61 5.71
CA THR A 5 3.65 0.81 5.42
C THR A 5 4.19 1.99 6.18
N THR A 6 5.30 1.77 6.88
CA THR A 6 6.00 2.80 7.65
C THR A 6 7.48 2.87 7.23
N GLU A 7 8.12 4.02 7.49
CA GLU A 7 9.50 4.32 7.11
C GLU A 7 10.40 4.59 8.32
N PHE A 8 11.61 4.00 8.37
CA PHE A 8 12.60 4.20 9.43
C PHE A 8 13.77 5.02 8.94
N SER A 9 13.84 6.29 9.30
CA SER A 9 14.92 7.17 8.84
C SER A 9 16.14 7.12 9.77
N TYR A 10 17.31 6.78 9.23
CA TYR A 10 18.59 6.79 9.97
C TYR A 10 19.56 7.86 9.44
N GLN A 11 20.41 8.39 10.33
CA GLN A 11 21.58 9.22 9.96
C GLN A 11 22.85 8.35 9.99
N ARG A 12 23.66 8.37 8.93
CA ARG A 12 24.83 7.49 8.79
C ARG A 12 25.89 8.05 7.86
N GLY A 13 27.14 7.60 8.06
CA GLY A 13 28.31 8.02 7.29
C GLY A 13 28.41 7.44 5.86
N LYS A 14 27.75 6.30 5.57
CA LYS A 14 27.69 5.69 4.24
C LYS A 14 26.23 5.38 3.86
N SER A 15 25.63 6.21 3.02
CA SER A 15 24.22 6.09 2.60
C SER A 15 23.95 4.98 1.57
N GLU A 16 24.99 4.51 0.88
CA GLU A 16 24.90 3.56 -0.24
C GLU A 16 24.52 2.12 0.16
N ALA A 17 24.68 1.77 1.44
CA ALA A 17 24.43 0.41 1.93
C ALA A 17 22.94 0.07 2.05
N ILE A 18 22.04 1.06 2.08
CA ILE A 18 20.58 0.90 2.25
C ILE A 18 19.86 1.84 1.27
N GLY A 19 18.66 1.48 0.81
CA GLY A 19 17.94 2.17 -0.27
C GLY A 19 17.22 3.49 0.08
N ILE A 20 16.91 4.30 -0.93
CA ILE A 20 16.39 5.68 -0.88
C ILE A 20 14.85 5.72 -1.04
N THR A 21 14.11 6.23 -0.04
CA THR A 21 12.65 6.44 -0.14
C THR A 21 12.21 7.84 -0.50
N LYS A 22 12.98 8.87 -0.16
CA LYS A 22 12.66 10.28 -0.47
C LYS A 22 13.94 11.05 -0.77
N SER A 23 13.89 11.90 -1.81
CA SER A 23 14.90 12.95 -2.00
C SER A 23 14.44 14.17 -1.24
N ILE A 24 14.95 14.36 -0.03
CA ILE A 24 14.79 15.59 0.75
C ILE A 24 16.04 16.45 0.54
N ASN A 25 15.87 17.72 0.21
CA ASN A 25 16.94 18.72 0.23
C ASN A 25 17.37 18.94 1.69
N SER A 26 18.07 17.99 2.29
CA SER A 26 18.48 18.03 3.69
C SER A 26 19.81 18.78 3.90
N GLY A 27 20.10 19.76 3.04
CA GLY A 27 21.35 20.51 3.03
C GLY A 27 22.55 19.68 2.56
N ARG A 28 23.71 20.36 2.46
CA ARG A 28 24.98 19.74 2.08
C ARG A 28 25.76 19.28 3.32
N ASP A 29 26.52 18.19 3.22
CA ASP A 29 27.51 17.82 4.23
C ASP A 29 28.69 18.82 4.24
N LYS A 30 29.65 18.65 5.17
CA LYS A 30 30.86 19.49 5.24
C LYS A 30 31.72 19.45 3.96
N ALA A 31 31.47 18.50 3.06
CA ALA A 31 32.15 18.32 1.78
C ALA A 31 31.28 18.76 0.58
N GLY A 32 30.12 19.40 0.81
CA GLY A 32 29.26 19.91 -0.26
C GLY A 32 28.30 18.89 -0.89
N ARG A 33 28.26 17.63 -0.41
CA ARG A 33 27.42 16.57 -0.99
C ARG A 33 25.99 16.64 -0.44
N PRO A 34 24.96 16.42 -1.28
CA PRO A 34 23.58 16.38 -0.81
C PRO A 34 23.39 15.26 0.23
N ARG A 35 22.89 15.61 1.42
CA ARG A 35 22.55 14.59 2.42
C ARG A 35 21.33 13.79 1.93
N SER A 36 21.47 12.47 1.98
CA SER A 36 20.45 11.52 1.53
C SER A 36 20.12 10.58 2.69
N HIS A 37 18.85 10.50 3.07
CA HIS A 37 18.37 9.58 4.10
C HIS A 37 17.78 8.34 3.44
N THR A 38 18.18 7.17 3.96
CA THR A 38 17.78 5.86 3.44
C THR A 38 17.07 5.08 4.55
N PRO A 39 15.81 4.64 4.37
CA PRO A 39 15.11 3.91 5.42
C PRO A 39 14.81 2.44 5.12
N ASP A 40 14.61 1.70 6.21
CA ASP A 40 14.07 0.33 6.28
C ASP A 40 12.66 0.37 6.91
N ALA A 41 11.89 -0.73 6.96
CA ALA A 41 10.49 -0.74 7.44
C ALA A 41 10.27 -1.70 8.64
N PHE A 42 9.62 -1.28 9.73
CA PHE A 42 9.31 -2.08 10.94
C PHE A 42 8.11 -1.50 11.73
N GLU A 43 7.46 -2.21 12.67
CA GLU A 43 6.68 -1.54 13.73
C GLU A 43 6.36 -2.48 14.91
N PRO A 44 6.76 -2.24 16.17
CA PRO A 44 6.30 -2.99 17.33
C PRO A 44 5.14 -2.28 18.00
N CYS A 45 3.92 -2.69 17.67
CA CYS A 45 2.75 -2.36 18.48
C CYS A 45 2.46 -3.53 19.41
N GLY A 46 2.57 -3.27 20.72
CA GLY A 46 2.33 -4.22 21.80
C GLY A 46 0.90 -4.76 21.77
N TYR A 47 0.77 -6.03 22.17
CA TYR A 47 -0.45 -6.86 22.18
C TYR A 47 -0.77 -7.67 20.89
N ASN A 48 0.00 -7.55 19.81
CA ASN A 48 -0.44 -8.04 18.50
C ASN A 48 0.47 -9.14 17.93
N ARG A 49 -0.04 -10.37 17.74
CA ARG A 49 0.63 -11.38 16.88
C ARG A 49 0.77 -10.80 15.47
N ARG A 50 1.99 -10.57 15.01
CA ARG A 50 2.25 -10.17 13.62
C ARG A 50 2.24 -11.41 12.74
N ALA A 51 1.36 -11.43 11.74
CA ALA A 51 1.26 -12.55 10.81
C ALA A 51 2.37 -12.51 9.75
N ALA A 52 2.72 -11.35 9.20
CA ALA A 52 3.79 -11.23 8.21
C ALA A 52 4.43 -9.84 8.21
N VAL A 53 5.73 -9.78 7.90
CA VAL A 53 6.49 -8.53 7.68
C VAL A 53 7.41 -8.74 6.48
N LYS A 54 7.46 -7.76 5.59
CA LYS A 54 8.40 -7.72 4.45
C LYS A 54 9.29 -6.48 4.56
N PHE A 55 10.60 -6.71 4.59
CA PHE A 55 11.61 -5.65 4.50
C PHE A 55 12.07 -5.50 3.04
N TRP A 56 12.27 -4.27 2.58
CA TRP A 56 12.88 -4.01 1.29
C TRP A 56 13.57 -2.65 1.28
N THR A 57 14.54 -2.51 0.38
CA THR A 57 15.30 -1.27 0.19
C THR A 57 15.15 -0.78 -1.24
N ARG A 58 15.00 0.52 -1.45
CA ARG A 58 14.94 1.14 -2.79
C ARG A 58 16.31 1.53 -3.32
N LYS A 59 16.87 0.85 -4.32
CA LYS A 59 18.19 1.27 -4.88
C LYS A 59 18.20 2.71 -5.43
N LYS A 60 17.08 3.19 -5.96
CA LYS A 60 16.88 4.57 -6.44
C LYS A 60 15.44 5.00 -6.17
N PHE A 61 15.24 6.27 -5.83
CA PHE A 61 13.88 6.84 -5.78
C PHE A 61 13.33 6.94 -7.20
N LYS A 62 12.29 6.17 -7.50
CA LYS A 62 11.55 6.28 -8.76
C LYS A 62 10.50 7.36 -8.53
N GLY A 63 10.69 8.55 -9.09
CA GLY A 63 9.70 9.63 -9.09
C GLY A 63 8.46 9.26 -9.90
N THR A 64 7.72 8.24 -9.46
CA THR A 64 6.61 7.60 -10.18
C THR A 64 5.49 8.58 -10.51
N ALA A 65 5.29 9.61 -9.68
CA ALA A 65 4.35 10.70 -9.97
C ALA A 65 4.70 11.47 -11.25
N ALA A 66 5.99 11.77 -11.49
CA ALA A 66 6.44 12.43 -12.72
C ALA A 66 6.38 11.50 -13.94
N LEU A 67 6.54 10.19 -13.72
CA LEU A 67 6.48 9.16 -14.76
C LEU A 67 5.04 8.83 -15.20
N LYS A 68 4.01 9.11 -14.38
CA LYS A 68 2.60 8.85 -14.74
C LYS A 68 2.15 9.49 -16.05
N LYS A 69 2.77 10.61 -16.45
CA LYS A 69 2.48 11.28 -17.74
C LYS A 69 3.04 10.54 -18.96
N LYS A 70 4.09 9.73 -18.78
CA LYS A 70 4.81 9.04 -19.87
C LYS A 70 4.56 7.53 -19.88
N VAL A 71 4.27 6.95 -18.72
CA VAL A 71 4.10 5.51 -18.54
C VAL A 71 2.78 5.28 -17.82
N ASN A 72 1.87 4.53 -18.45
CA ASN A 72 0.64 4.10 -17.79
C ASN A 72 0.99 3.03 -16.74
N PRO A 73 0.83 3.33 -15.42
CA PRO A 73 1.17 2.38 -14.36
C PRO A 73 0.38 1.08 -14.44
N THR A 74 -0.85 1.11 -14.96
CA THR A 74 -1.71 -0.06 -15.11
C THR A 74 -1.14 -1.07 -16.12
N ARG A 75 -0.33 -0.62 -17.08
CA ARG A 75 0.34 -1.50 -18.06
C ARG A 75 1.64 -2.14 -17.57
N ILE A 76 2.13 -1.74 -16.40
CA ILE A 76 3.31 -2.37 -15.80
C ILE A 76 2.83 -3.62 -15.04
N PRO A 77 3.42 -4.81 -15.28
CA PRO A 77 3.14 -6.00 -14.49
C PRO A 77 3.32 -5.75 -12.99
N ILE A 78 2.45 -6.32 -12.16
CA ILE A 78 2.44 -6.09 -10.71
C ILE A 78 3.76 -6.48 -10.05
N GLU A 79 4.43 -7.52 -10.56
CA GLU A 79 5.72 -8.06 -10.07
C GLU A 79 6.85 -7.04 -10.18
N LYS A 80 6.75 -6.09 -11.10
CA LYS A 80 7.74 -5.02 -11.31
C LYS A 80 7.47 -3.79 -10.42
N LYS A 81 6.32 -3.74 -9.74
CA LYS A 81 5.90 -2.65 -8.86
C LYS A 81 6.22 -2.98 -7.41
N GLU A 82 6.43 -1.94 -6.61
CA GLU A 82 6.59 -2.13 -5.16
C GLU A 82 5.32 -2.64 -4.49
N SER A 83 4.16 -2.39 -5.09
CA SER A 83 2.87 -2.86 -4.60
C SER A 83 2.71 -4.39 -4.61
N VAL A 84 3.60 -5.15 -5.26
CA VAL A 84 3.65 -6.62 -5.14
C VAL A 84 3.81 -7.08 -3.68
N ARG A 85 4.43 -6.24 -2.84
CA ARG A 85 4.59 -6.50 -1.40
C ARG A 85 3.27 -6.82 -0.70
N TRP A 86 2.17 -6.24 -1.17
CA TRP A 86 0.84 -6.43 -0.59
C TRP A 86 0.30 -7.83 -0.89
N LEU A 87 0.50 -8.32 -2.12
CA LEU A 87 0.09 -9.67 -2.53
C LEU A 87 0.90 -10.73 -1.77
N GLU A 88 2.20 -10.53 -1.63
CA GLU A 88 3.06 -11.43 -0.88
C GLU A 88 2.69 -11.48 0.61
N ASN A 89 2.46 -10.33 1.24
CA ASN A 89 2.03 -10.28 2.63
C ASN A 89 0.65 -10.92 2.82
N LEU A 90 -0.30 -10.71 1.90
CA LEU A 90 -1.58 -11.38 1.92
C LEU A 90 -1.39 -12.91 1.91
N LYS A 91 -0.71 -13.44 0.89
CA LYS A 91 -0.50 -14.90 0.75
C LYS A 91 0.22 -15.48 1.97
N LYS A 92 1.30 -14.85 2.43
CA LYS A 92 2.10 -15.32 3.56
C LYS A 92 1.34 -15.29 4.88
N SER A 93 0.64 -14.18 5.16
CA SER A 93 -0.12 -14.06 6.40
C SER A 93 -1.29 -15.04 6.46
N THR A 94 -1.97 -15.26 5.33
CA THR A 94 -3.05 -16.24 5.25
C THR A 94 -2.55 -17.67 5.39
N GLN A 95 -1.42 -18.01 4.76
CA GLN A 95 -0.77 -19.31 4.93
C GLN A 95 -0.38 -19.58 6.39
N LEU A 96 0.17 -18.57 7.08
CA LEU A 96 0.60 -18.72 8.48
C LEU A 96 -0.57 -18.86 9.46
N LEU A 97 -1.75 -18.35 9.11
CA LEU A 97 -2.94 -18.44 9.95
C LEU A 97 -3.75 -19.71 9.68
N ASP A 98 -3.48 -20.42 8.58
CA ASP A 98 -4.06 -21.71 8.17
C ASP A 98 -5.60 -21.77 8.15
N HIS A 99 -6.24 -20.60 8.21
CA HIS A 99 -7.70 -20.43 8.26
C HIS A 99 -8.12 -19.22 7.41
N PRO A 100 -7.98 -19.28 6.06
CA PRO A 100 -8.23 -18.17 5.15
C PRO A 100 -9.62 -17.55 5.28
N GLY A 101 -10.68 -18.37 5.39
CA GLY A 101 -12.06 -17.89 5.52
C GLY A 101 -12.35 -17.13 6.82
N ARG A 102 -11.44 -17.13 7.80
CA ARG A 102 -11.55 -16.33 9.04
C ARG A 102 -10.70 -15.06 8.99
N CYS A 103 -9.98 -14.85 7.90
CA CYS A 103 -9.06 -13.74 7.73
C CYS A 103 -9.75 -12.58 7.00
N MET A 104 -9.62 -11.37 7.56
CA MET A 104 -10.01 -10.11 6.90
C MET A 104 -8.77 -9.22 6.73
N HIS A 105 -8.42 -8.88 5.50
CA HIS A 105 -7.32 -7.97 5.18
C HIS A 105 -7.84 -6.53 5.08
N ILE A 106 -7.42 -5.66 6.00
CA ILE A 106 -7.87 -4.26 6.06
C ILE A 106 -6.77 -3.38 5.49
N GLY A 107 -7.10 -2.51 4.54
CA GLY A 107 -6.17 -1.60 3.90
C GLY A 107 -6.75 -0.23 3.54
N ASP A 108 -5.88 0.74 3.43
CA ASP A 108 -6.20 2.10 3.02
C ASP A 108 -6.24 2.24 1.49
N ARG A 109 -6.21 3.48 0.99
CA ARG A 109 -6.29 3.79 -0.45
C ARG A 109 -5.14 3.23 -1.26
N GLU A 110 -3.97 2.99 -0.67
CA GLU A 110 -2.84 2.40 -1.41
C GLU A 110 -3.08 0.93 -1.79
N ARG A 111 -4.05 0.28 -1.16
CA ARG A 111 -4.39 -1.13 -1.41
C ARG A 111 -5.50 -1.33 -2.41
N ASP A 112 -6.07 -0.26 -2.96
CA ASP A 112 -7.06 -0.34 -4.02
C ASP A 112 -6.40 -0.76 -5.34
N ILE A 113 -6.06 -2.05 -5.43
CA ILE A 113 -5.29 -2.68 -6.51
C ILE A 113 -6.04 -3.94 -6.93
N TYR A 114 -6.31 -4.08 -8.23
CA TYR A 114 -7.13 -5.18 -8.74
C TYR A 114 -6.52 -6.56 -8.45
N GLU A 115 -5.20 -6.68 -8.63
CA GLU A 115 -4.45 -7.92 -8.40
C GLU A 115 -4.50 -8.36 -6.93
N LEU A 116 -4.71 -7.43 -5.98
CA LEU A 116 -4.90 -7.77 -4.58
C LEU A 116 -6.26 -8.44 -4.34
N PHE A 117 -7.31 -7.97 -5.01
CA PHE A 117 -8.65 -8.56 -4.92
C PHE A 117 -8.65 -9.98 -5.52
N CYS A 118 -8.00 -10.16 -6.67
CA CYS A 118 -7.81 -11.49 -7.26
C CYS A 118 -7.07 -12.43 -6.30
N ALA A 119 -5.95 -11.98 -5.72
CA ALA A 119 -5.20 -12.79 -4.76
C ALA A 119 -6.01 -13.13 -3.50
N ALA A 120 -6.83 -12.19 -2.99
CA ALA A 120 -7.71 -12.46 -1.86
C ALA A 120 -8.77 -13.52 -2.20
N HIS A 121 -9.35 -13.43 -3.40
CA HIS A 121 -10.32 -14.40 -3.89
C HIS A 121 -9.70 -15.79 -4.11
N GLU A 122 -8.54 -15.88 -4.77
CA GLU A 122 -7.80 -17.13 -5.01
C GLU A 122 -7.47 -17.87 -3.71
N VAL A 123 -7.09 -17.14 -2.66
CA VAL A 123 -6.71 -17.71 -1.37
C VAL A 123 -7.95 -17.95 -0.47
N GLY A 124 -9.13 -17.48 -0.87
CA GLY A 124 -10.37 -17.67 -0.11
C GLY A 124 -10.45 -16.84 1.16
N THR A 125 -9.90 -15.62 1.15
CA THR A 125 -9.90 -14.69 2.30
C THR A 125 -10.75 -13.45 2.05
N HIS A 126 -11.16 -12.77 3.13
CA HIS A 126 -11.93 -11.52 3.05
C HIS A 126 -11.03 -10.28 3.03
N PHE A 127 -11.55 -9.16 2.52
CA PHE A 127 -10.87 -7.87 2.56
C PHE A 127 -11.82 -6.72 2.86
N LEU A 128 -11.26 -5.63 3.41
CA LEU A 128 -11.90 -4.33 3.57
C LEU A 128 -10.89 -3.27 3.14
N ILE A 129 -11.11 -2.68 1.96
CA ILE A 129 -10.16 -1.76 1.35
C ILE A 129 -10.86 -0.45 1.04
N ARG A 130 -10.25 0.66 1.43
CA ARG A 130 -10.76 1.99 1.07
C ARG A 130 -10.52 2.25 -0.41
N ALA A 131 -11.59 2.35 -1.20
CA ALA A 131 -11.50 2.69 -2.61
C ALA A 131 -10.84 4.06 -2.83
N CYS A 132 -10.03 4.16 -3.88
CA CYS A 132 -9.38 5.37 -4.37
C CYS A 132 -9.71 5.65 -5.85
N GLY A 133 -10.03 4.60 -6.62
CA GLY A 133 -10.46 4.70 -8.01
C GLY A 133 -11.94 4.39 -8.13
N ASP A 134 -12.63 5.16 -8.98
CA ASP A 134 -13.99 4.83 -9.38
C ASP A 134 -13.92 3.75 -10.47
N ARG A 135 -14.18 2.50 -10.07
CA ARG A 135 -14.05 1.33 -10.94
C ARG A 135 -15.39 1.05 -11.59
N LEU A 136 -15.35 0.41 -12.75
CA LEU A 136 -16.54 -0.18 -13.33
C LEU A 136 -17.07 -1.28 -12.40
N ALA A 137 -18.38 -1.26 -12.17
CA ALA A 137 -19.11 -2.24 -11.39
C ALA A 137 -19.77 -3.28 -12.31
N VAL A 138 -20.04 -4.47 -11.74
CA VAL A 138 -20.88 -5.55 -12.29
C VAL A 138 -20.57 -5.95 -13.75
N ASP A 139 -21.19 -5.28 -14.72
CA ASP A 139 -21.21 -5.57 -16.15
C ASP A 139 -20.47 -4.50 -16.99
N GLY A 140 -19.92 -3.48 -16.35
CA GLY A 140 -19.23 -2.37 -17.01
C GLY A 140 -20.12 -1.20 -17.42
N GLY A 141 -21.44 -1.27 -17.17
CA GLY A 141 -22.38 -0.19 -17.49
C GLY A 141 -22.35 0.97 -16.49
N HIS A 142 -21.95 0.69 -15.24
CA HIS A 142 -21.96 1.66 -14.14
C HIS A 142 -20.63 1.62 -13.37
N THR A 143 -20.40 2.64 -12.54
CA THR A 143 -19.23 2.70 -11.66
C THR A 143 -19.61 2.38 -10.21
N ILE A 144 -18.61 2.06 -9.38
CA ILE A 144 -18.83 1.86 -7.94
C ILE A 144 -19.48 3.09 -7.33
N ALA A 145 -19.05 4.31 -7.70
CA ALA A 145 -19.67 5.52 -7.19
C ALA A 145 -21.15 5.62 -7.60
N GLY A 146 -21.47 5.36 -8.88
CA GLY A 146 -22.85 5.38 -9.37
C GLY A 146 -23.75 4.37 -8.63
N GLU A 147 -23.26 3.15 -8.43
CA GLU A 147 -23.96 2.12 -7.64
C GLU A 147 -24.19 2.57 -6.19
N MET A 148 -23.17 3.15 -5.55
CA MET A 148 -23.30 3.60 -4.16
C MET A 148 -24.25 4.80 -4.00
N ASP A 149 -24.39 5.65 -5.02
CA ASP A 149 -25.33 6.78 -5.01
C ASP A 149 -26.80 6.33 -5.08
N GLU A 150 -27.07 5.18 -5.71
CA GLU A 150 -28.42 4.60 -5.80
C GLU A 150 -28.83 3.84 -4.52
N VAL A 151 -27.87 3.46 -3.67
CA VAL A 151 -28.14 2.74 -2.43
C VAL A 151 -28.77 3.68 -1.40
N ALA A 152 -29.95 3.29 -0.89
CA ALA A 152 -30.61 4.00 0.20
C ALA A 152 -29.68 4.12 1.43
N VAL A 153 -29.57 5.33 1.97
CA VAL A 153 -28.73 5.63 3.15
C VAL A 153 -29.14 4.75 4.32
N LYS A 154 -28.20 3.96 4.83
CA LYS A 154 -28.39 3.13 6.02
C LYS A 154 -27.76 3.83 7.23
N GLY A 155 -28.62 4.37 8.10
CA GLY A 155 -28.23 5.01 9.36
C GLY A 155 -28.83 6.41 9.52
N PRO A 156 -28.95 6.92 10.76
CA PRO A 156 -29.40 8.29 10.99
C PRO A 156 -28.39 9.26 10.38
N SER A 157 -28.88 10.18 9.56
CA SER A 157 -28.05 11.23 8.96
C SER A 157 -27.60 12.20 10.06
N HIS A 158 -26.36 12.05 10.52
CA HIS A 158 -25.76 13.03 11.43
C HIS A 158 -25.40 14.28 10.62
N ARG A 159 -26.39 15.16 10.38
CA ARG A 159 -26.13 16.52 9.94
C ARG A 159 -25.47 17.25 11.10
N SER A 160 -24.15 17.39 11.04
CA SER A 160 -23.46 18.46 11.77
C SER A 160 -24.05 19.78 11.28
N GLN A 161 -24.95 20.38 12.06
CA GLN A 161 -25.29 21.78 11.88
C GLN A 161 -23.99 22.57 12.06
N ARG A 162 -23.61 23.33 11.04
CA ARG A 162 -22.62 24.40 11.16
C ARG A 162 -23.36 25.69 11.44
#